data_AF-A0A1S1Q9F7-F1
#
_entry.id   AF-A0A1S1Q9F7-F1
#
_cell.length_a   1.000
_cell.length_b   1.000
_cell.length_c   1.000
_cell.angle_alpha   90.00
_cell.angle_beta   90.00
_cell.angle_gamma   90.00
#
_symmetry.space_group_name_H-M   'P 1'
#
loop_
_entity.id
_entity.type
_entity.pdbx_description
1 polymer ?
#
loop_
_entity_poly.entity_id
_entity_poly.type
_entity_poly.pdbx_seq_one_letter_code
_entity_poly.pdbx_strand_id
1 'polypeptide(L)'
;MTPTATMRVTISGVYSEYEVPASDERWNGWAVPGFTAGQVRQLAAETAVLAETVPADEIDTITIGDDGTVRVHSGQWDSTAVVELAPDGLYYIGAYDWAWEIVPAV
;
A
#
# COMPACT_ATOMS: atom_id res chain seq x y z
N MET A 1 -16.41 13.95 0.68
CA MET A 1 -17.21 13.01 1.51
C MET A 1 -16.22 12.20 2.30
N THR A 2 -16.19 12.31 3.62
CA THR A 2 -15.43 11.36 4.44
C THR A 2 -16.15 10.02 4.34
N PRO A 3 -15.48 8.92 4.00
CA PRO A 3 -16.10 7.60 4.01
C PRO A 3 -16.60 7.34 5.44
N THR A 4 -17.91 7.10 5.59
CA THR A 4 -18.56 6.94 6.90
C THR A 4 -18.15 5.63 7.59
N ALA A 5 -17.51 4.70 6.86
CA ALA A 5 -17.01 3.43 7.37
C ALA A 5 -15.53 3.25 6.99
N THR A 6 -14.78 2.61 7.89
CA THR A 6 -13.38 2.21 7.69
C THR A 6 -13.24 0.68 7.73
N MET A 7 -12.14 0.17 7.19
CA MET A 7 -11.71 -1.23 7.32
C MET A 7 -10.23 -1.27 7.68
N ARG A 8 -9.78 -2.35 8.33
CA ARG A 8 -8.35 -2.58 8.59
C ARG A 8 -7.76 -3.52 7.55
N VAL A 9 -6.59 -3.19 7.03
CA VAL A 9 -5.88 -4.01 6.04
C VAL A 9 -4.42 -4.28 6.43
N THR A 10 -3.88 -5.42 6.00
CA THR A 10 -2.47 -5.80 6.15
C THR A 10 -2.02 -6.69 4.97
N ILE A 11 -0.72 -6.90 4.80
CA ILE A 11 -0.16 -7.97 3.95
C ILE A 11 0.29 -9.08 4.89
N SER A 12 -0.56 -10.08 5.12
CA SER A 12 -0.27 -11.27 5.96
C SER A 12 0.52 -10.99 7.27
N GLY A 13 0.29 -9.84 7.92
CA GLY A 13 1.01 -9.41 9.12
C GLY A 13 2.47 -8.99 8.92
N VAL A 14 2.95 -8.90 7.68
CA VAL A 14 4.28 -8.42 7.29
C VAL A 14 4.42 -6.92 7.60
N TYR A 15 3.37 -6.15 7.30
CA TYR A 15 3.29 -4.72 7.56
C TYR A 15 2.30 -4.43 8.69
N SER A 16 2.33 -3.19 9.19
CA SER A 16 1.32 -2.72 10.14
C SER A 16 -0.10 -2.92 9.61
N GLU A 17 -1.06 -2.96 10.52
CA GLU A 17 -2.46 -2.82 10.13
C GLU A 17 -2.78 -1.36 9.84
N TYR A 18 -3.44 -1.11 8.72
CA TYR A 18 -3.86 0.23 8.31
C TYR A 18 -5.37 0.35 8.37
N GLU A 19 -5.87 1.29 9.16
CA GLU A 19 -7.27 1.70 9.08
C GLU A 19 -7.47 2.63 7.88
N VAL A 20 -8.18 2.14 6.87
CA VAL A 20 -8.41 2.84 5.59
C VAL A 20 -9.91 3.02 5.35
N PRO A 21 -10.31 3.94 4.46
CA PRO A 21 -11.66 3.97 3.90
C PRO A 21 -12.16 2.59 3.50
N ALA A 22 -13.37 2.22 3.95
CA ALA A 22 -13.98 0.97 3.53
C ALA A 22 -14.25 1.02 2.01
N SER A 23 -13.80 -0.02 1.32
CA SER A 23 -14.04 -0.24 -0.11
C SER A 23 -14.52 -1.67 -0.32
N ASP A 24 -15.49 -1.86 -1.22
CA ASP A 24 -15.93 -3.18 -1.68
C ASP A 24 -15.10 -3.67 -2.87
N GLU A 25 -14.19 -2.86 -3.39
CA GLU A 25 -13.36 -3.23 -4.52
C GLU A 25 -12.37 -4.34 -4.17
N ARG A 26 -12.29 -5.34 -5.05
CA ARG A 26 -11.45 -6.53 -4.87
C ARG A 26 -10.68 -6.87 -6.14
N TRP A 27 -9.48 -7.41 -5.95
CA TRP A 27 -8.68 -8.02 -7.01
C TRP A 27 -8.23 -9.40 -6.59
N ASN A 28 -8.59 -10.43 -7.36
CA ASN A 28 -8.32 -11.84 -7.01
C ASN A 28 -8.77 -12.24 -5.59
N GLY A 29 -9.79 -11.57 -5.05
CA GLY A 29 -10.29 -11.78 -3.69
C GLY A 29 -9.64 -10.92 -2.61
N TRP A 30 -8.54 -10.22 -2.91
CA TRP A 30 -7.85 -9.29 -2.02
C TRP A 30 -8.46 -7.88 -2.06
N ALA A 31 -8.29 -7.12 -0.99
CA ALA A 31 -8.74 -5.74 -0.92
C ALA A 31 -7.94 -4.83 -1.86
N VAL A 32 -8.58 -3.77 -2.33
CA VAL A 32 -7.91 -2.66 -3.04
C VAL A 32 -8.03 -1.40 -2.16
N PRO A 33 -7.13 -1.23 -1.17
CA PRO A 33 -7.20 -0.12 -0.23
C PRO A 33 -6.60 1.19 -0.79
N GLY A 34 -7.25 2.32 -0.47
CA GLY A 34 -6.69 3.65 -0.68
C GLY A 34 -6.05 4.19 0.61
N PHE A 35 -4.82 4.66 0.51
CA PHE A 35 -4.02 5.14 1.63
C PHE A 35 -3.89 6.66 1.64
N THR A 36 -3.93 7.27 2.82
CA THR A 36 -3.58 8.69 2.99
C THR A 36 -2.07 8.90 2.83
N ALA A 37 -1.65 10.14 2.52
CA ALA A 37 -0.22 10.48 2.43
C ALA A 37 0.59 10.13 3.69
N GLY A 38 -0.01 10.21 4.87
CA GLY A 38 0.63 9.80 6.12
C GLY A 38 0.88 8.30 6.17
N GLN A 39 -0.11 7.50 5.77
CA GLN A 39 0.00 6.04 5.71
C GLN A 39 1.00 5.59 4.64
N VAL A 40 1.06 6.27 3.49
CA VAL A 40 2.07 5.99 2.46
C VAL A 40 3.49 6.19 2.99
N ARG A 41 3.73 7.25 3.79
CA ARG A 41 5.05 7.47 4.41
C ARG A 41 5.41 6.37 5.40
N GLN A 42 4.44 5.92 6.19
CA GLN A 42 4.65 4.80 7.12
C GLN A 42 4.96 3.51 6.35
N LEU A 43 4.14 3.17 5.36
CA LEU A 43 4.35 1.98 4.54
C LEU A 43 5.69 2.02 3.80
N ALA A 44 6.10 3.19 3.30
CA ALA A 44 7.41 3.37 2.68
C ALA A 44 8.56 3.06 3.64
N ALA A 45 8.47 3.55 4.89
CA ALA A 45 9.45 3.22 5.92
C ALA A 45 9.46 1.71 6.25
N GLU A 46 8.29 1.07 6.34
CA GLU A 46 8.18 -0.36 6.61
C GLU A 46 8.79 -1.21 5.48
N THR A 47 8.50 -0.88 4.21
CA THR A 47 9.10 -1.58 3.05
C THR A 47 10.61 -1.37 2.98
N ALA A 48 11.11 -0.18 3.31
CA ALA A 48 12.55 0.11 3.34
C ALA A 48 13.28 -0.72 4.41
N VAL A 49 12.71 -0.81 5.61
CA VAL A 49 13.26 -1.66 6.69
C VAL A 49 13.25 -3.13 6.29
N LEU A 50 12.16 -3.62 5.68
CA LEU A 50 12.07 -5.02 5.27
C LEU A 50 13.08 -5.35 4.15
N ALA A 51 13.30 -4.42 3.21
CA ALA A 51 14.27 -4.58 2.13
C ALA A 51 15.73 -4.69 2.61
N GLU A 52 16.05 -4.28 3.84
CA GLU A 52 17.37 -4.52 4.43
C GLU A 52 17.58 -5.98 4.87
N THR A 53 16.51 -6.77 4.93
CA THR A 53 16.52 -8.13 5.48
C THR A 53 16.38 -9.24 4.43
N VAL A 54 16.02 -8.88 3.20
CA VAL A 54 15.78 -9.81 2.08
C VAL A 54 16.51 -9.34 0.82
N PRO A 55 16.79 -10.23 -0.14
CA PRO A 55 17.25 -9.84 -1.47
C PRO A 55 16.34 -8.82 -2.15
N ALA A 56 16.93 -7.93 -2.96
CA ALA A 56 16.20 -6.83 -3.59
C ALA A 56 15.10 -7.29 -4.57
N ASP A 57 15.19 -8.51 -5.09
CA ASP A 57 14.22 -9.11 -6.01
C ASP A 57 13.04 -9.79 -5.31
N GLU A 58 13.05 -9.88 -3.98
CA GLU A 58 11.99 -10.56 -3.21
C GLU A 58 10.89 -9.62 -2.72
N ILE A 59 11.10 -8.30 -2.76
CA ILE A 59 10.19 -7.33 -2.18
C ILE A 59 10.01 -6.08 -3.04
N ASP A 60 8.80 -5.55 -3.01
CA ASP A 60 8.51 -4.24 -3.55
C ASP A 60 8.74 -3.13 -2.52
N THR A 61 9.36 -2.03 -2.94
CA THR A 61 9.66 -0.87 -2.08
C THR A 61 8.95 0.39 -2.55
N ILE A 62 8.78 1.35 -1.65
CA ILE A 62 8.16 2.64 -1.96
C ILE A 62 9.16 3.77 -1.77
N THR A 63 9.29 4.64 -2.76
CA THR A 63 10.00 5.92 -2.61
C THR A 63 9.05 7.09 -2.79
N ILE A 64 9.35 8.19 -2.09
CA ILE A 64 8.62 9.45 -2.18
C ILE A 64 9.62 10.52 -2.56
N GLY A 65 9.44 11.12 -3.73
CA GLY A 65 10.30 12.21 -4.21
C GLY A 65 10.09 13.51 -3.43
N ASP A 66 11.04 14.44 -3.56
CA ASP A 66 10.94 15.79 -2.95
C ASP A 66 9.73 16.58 -3.45
N ASP A 67 9.25 16.24 -4.66
CA ASP A 67 8.03 16.76 -5.29
C ASP A 67 6.74 16.09 -4.76
N GLY A 68 6.86 15.14 -3.85
CA GLY A 68 5.76 14.34 -3.32
C GLY A 68 5.33 13.19 -4.23
N THR A 69 6.03 12.92 -5.34
CA THR A 69 5.70 11.82 -6.24
C THR A 69 5.98 10.48 -5.57
N VAL A 70 4.96 9.64 -5.46
CA VAL A 70 5.05 8.29 -4.90
C VAL A 70 5.38 7.30 -6.01
N ARG A 71 6.37 6.43 -5.78
CA ARG A 71 6.78 5.37 -6.69
C ARG A 71 6.82 4.04 -5.96
N VAL A 72 6.31 3.00 -6.62
CA VAL A 72 6.46 1.60 -6.19
C VAL A 72 7.48 0.95 -7.11
N HIS A 73 8.53 0.37 -6.52
CA HIS A 73 9.55 -0.37 -7.22
C HIS A 73 9.29 -1.85 -7.01
N SER A 74 9.03 -2.59 -8.08
CA SER A 74 8.88 -4.03 -7.97
C SER A 74 10.24 -4.71 -7.95
N GLY A 75 10.53 -5.45 -6.88
CA GLY A 75 11.74 -6.24 -6.78
C GLY A 75 11.74 -7.37 -7.81
N GLN A 76 10.63 -8.12 -7.86
CA GLN A 76 10.49 -9.30 -8.72
C GLN A 76 10.61 -8.95 -10.21
N TRP A 77 10.02 -7.82 -10.62
CA TRP A 77 9.91 -7.44 -12.03
C TRP A 77 10.94 -6.38 -12.47
N ASP A 78 11.78 -5.89 -11.56
CA ASP A 78 12.72 -4.78 -11.77
C ASP A 78 12.07 -3.61 -12.53
N SER A 79 10.90 -3.19 -12.05
CA SER A 79 10.08 -2.16 -12.69
C SER A 79 9.66 -1.10 -11.69
N THR A 80 9.34 0.10 -12.16
CA THR A 80 8.90 1.20 -11.31
C THR A 80 7.60 1.79 -11.85
N ALA A 81 6.58 1.83 -10.99
CA ALA A 81 5.31 2.47 -11.27
C ALA A 81 5.19 3.77 -10.46
N VAL A 82 4.69 4.82 -11.11
CA VAL A 82 4.28 6.05 -10.42
C VAL A 82 2.85 5.86 -9.93
N VAL A 83 2.61 6.14 -8.65
CA VAL A 83 1.26 6.11 -8.06
C VAL A 83 0.75 7.53 -7.93
N GLU A 84 -0.22 7.88 -8.75
CA GLU A 84 -0.86 9.18 -8.71
C GLU A 84 -1.85 9.29 -7.54
N LEU A 85 -2.01 10.51 -7.02
CA LEU A 85 -3.06 10.81 -6.06
C LEU A 85 -4.41 10.77 -6.78
N ALA A 86 -5.30 9.89 -6.34
CA ALA A 86 -6.63 9.76 -6.93
C ALA A 86 -7.53 10.97 -6.57
N PRO A 87 -8.62 11.21 -7.33
CA PRO A 87 -9.54 12.34 -7.07
C PRO A 87 -10.20 12.34 -5.68
N ASP A 88 -10.19 11.20 -4.98
CA ASP A 88 -10.68 11.03 -3.61
C ASP A 88 -9.64 11.41 -2.54
N GLY A 89 -8.42 11.76 -2.95
CA GLY A 89 -7.32 12.14 -2.06
C GLY A 89 -6.55 10.95 -1.47
N LEU A 90 -6.65 9.76 -2.08
CA LEU A 90 -5.97 8.54 -1.64
C LEU A 90 -4.95 8.05 -2.67
N TYR A 91 -3.96 7.31 -2.19
CA TYR A 91 -2.99 6.57 -3.00
C TYR A 91 -3.33 5.09 -2.98
N TYR A 92 -3.52 4.48 -4.14
CA TYR A 92 -3.83 3.05 -4.28
C TYR A 92 -2.52 2.26 -4.45
N ILE A 93 -1.86 1.98 -3.32
CA ILE A 93 -0.52 1.35 -3.26
C ILE A 93 -0.64 -0.17 -3.39
N GLY A 94 0.11 -0.76 -4.33
CA GLY A 94 0.08 -2.20 -4.57
C GLY A 94 -1.29 -2.71 -5.02
N ALA A 95 -2.20 -1.82 -5.44
CA ALA A 95 -3.63 -2.06 -5.65
C ALA A 95 -3.96 -3.43 -6.27
N TYR A 96 -3.56 -3.63 -7.52
CA TYR A 96 -3.83 -4.85 -8.28
C TYR A 96 -2.61 -5.77 -8.34
N ASP A 97 -1.64 -5.56 -7.46
CA ASP A 97 -0.35 -6.26 -7.47
C ASP A 97 -0.07 -6.97 -6.15
N TRP A 98 -0.63 -6.48 -5.04
CA TRP A 98 -0.37 -6.96 -3.67
C TRP A 98 -1.62 -7.58 -3.05
N ALA A 99 -1.40 -8.59 -2.21
CA ALA A 99 -2.45 -9.36 -1.55
C ALA A 99 -2.93 -8.71 -0.24
N TRP A 100 -3.55 -7.53 -0.30
CA TRP A 100 -4.08 -6.85 0.89
C TRP A 100 -5.24 -7.64 1.51
N GLU A 101 -5.05 -8.11 2.74
CA GLU A 101 -6.04 -8.84 3.53
C GLU A 101 -6.87 -7.88 4.37
N ILE A 102 -8.17 -8.13 4.52
CA ILE A 102 -9.01 -7.39 5.47
C ILE A 102 -8.93 -8.08 6.83
N VAL A 103 -8.53 -7.32 7.85
CA VAL A 103 -8.45 -7.82 9.22
C VAL A 103 -9.86 -7.87 9.83
N PRO A 104 -10.32 -9.04 10.33
CA PRO A 104 -11.62 -9.14 10.98
C PRO A 104 -11.73 -8.20 12.18
N ALA A 105 -12.93 -7.63 12.40
CA ALA A 105 -13.24 -7.00 13.67
C ALA A 105 -13.33 -8.09 14.76
N VAL A 106 -12.62 -7.87 15.87
CA VAL A 106 -12.68 -8.72 17.06
C VAL A 106 -13.95 -8.43 17.85
#